data_AF-A0A0M0GGE6-F1
#
_entry.id   AF-A0A0M0GGE6-F1
#
_cell.length_a   1.000
_cell.length_b   1.000
_cell.length_c   1.000
_cell.angle_alpha   90.00
_cell.angle_beta   90.00
_cell.angle_gamma   90.00
#
_symmetry.space_group_name_H-M   'P 1'
#
loop_
_entity.id
_entity.type
_entity.pdbx_description
1 polymer ?
#
loop_
_entity_poly.entity_id
_entity_poly.type
_entity_poly.pdbx_seq_one_letter_code
_entity_poly.pdbx_strand_id
1 'polypeptide(L)'
;MNETHAEEKSNKVLMEIINNFVPPNSIMVSPKEPKSTKPYQFYDFNQDGQEEIIITYEIEAKEQPNPSQYGVVVLRKENEKWEKLGRPKHRGSPR
;
A
#
# COMPACT_ATOMS: atom_id res chain seq x y z
N MET A 1 -0.27 11.67 -29.03
CA MET A 1 0.53 11.17 -27.90
C MET A 1 0.28 12.11 -26.72
N ASN A 2 -0.80 11.88 -25.95
CA ASN A 2 -1.23 12.77 -24.84
C ASN A 2 -1.34 12.02 -23.50
N GLU A 3 -0.82 10.79 -23.44
CA GLU A 3 -1.04 9.87 -22.31
C GLU A 3 -0.19 10.21 -21.08
N THR A 4 0.93 10.91 -21.24
CA THR A 4 1.91 11.19 -20.16
C THR A 4 1.41 12.12 -19.06
N HIS A 5 0.70 13.20 -19.38
CA HIS A 5 0.32 14.21 -18.38
C HIS A 5 -0.86 13.78 -17.49
N ALA A 6 -1.81 13.03 -18.04
CA ALA A 6 -2.96 12.53 -17.30
C ALA A 6 -2.56 11.38 -16.35
N GLU A 7 -1.62 10.54 -16.78
CA GLU A 7 -1.07 9.46 -15.97
C GLU A 7 -0.18 10.00 -14.83
N GLU A 8 0.66 11.00 -15.10
CA GLU A 8 1.48 11.69 -14.08
C GLU A 8 0.62 12.33 -12.98
N LYS A 9 -0.45 13.04 -13.37
CA LYS A 9 -1.35 13.69 -12.41
C LYS A 9 -2.10 12.66 -11.57
N SER A 10 -2.55 11.58 -12.19
CA SER A 10 -3.23 10.45 -11.51
C SER A 10 -2.28 9.76 -10.53
N ASN A 11 -1.03 9.53 -10.93
CA ASN A 11 0.00 8.93 -10.07
C ASN A 11 0.32 9.83 -8.86
N LYS A 12 0.38 11.15 -9.04
CA LYS A 12 0.63 12.08 -7.91
C LYS A 12 -0.48 12.02 -6.87
N VAL A 13 -1.74 12.08 -7.30
CA VAL A 13 -2.91 12.01 -6.41
C VAL A 13 -2.94 10.67 -5.66
N LEU A 14 -2.64 9.57 -6.35
CA LEU A 14 -2.55 8.24 -5.74
C LEU A 14 -1.47 8.17 -4.64
N MET A 15 -0.28 8.72 -4.91
CA MET A 15 0.80 8.74 -3.93
C MET A 15 0.46 9.62 -2.72
N GLU A 16 -0.23 10.74 -2.91
CA GLU A 16 -0.76 11.57 -1.81
C GLU A 16 -1.74 10.78 -0.93
N ILE A 17 -2.64 10.00 -1.54
CA ILE A 17 -3.55 9.11 -0.80
C ILE A 17 -2.75 8.09 0.00
N ILE A 18 -1.85 7.33 -0.64
CA ILE A 18 -1.07 6.27 0.02
C ILE A 18 -0.27 6.81 1.22
N ASN A 19 0.37 7.97 1.05
CA ASN A 19 1.18 8.61 2.08
C ASN A 19 0.38 8.96 3.36
N ASN A 20 -0.94 9.15 3.25
CA ASN A 20 -1.79 9.41 4.41
C ASN A 20 -2.09 8.14 5.25
N PHE A 21 -1.88 6.94 4.71
CA PHE A 21 -2.23 5.68 5.36
C PHE A 21 -1.05 4.80 5.79
N VAL A 22 0.14 5.06 5.24
CA VAL A 22 1.38 4.42 5.68
C VAL A 22 1.92 5.11 6.94
N PRO A 23 2.62 4.38 7.84
CA PRO A 23 3.20 5.01 9.02
C PRO A 23 4.19 6.14 8.69
N PRO A 24 4.31 7.16 9.55
CA PRO A 24 5.36 8.16 9.38
C PRO A 24 6.74 7.52 9.49
N ASN A 25 7.71 8.04 8.74
CA ASN A 25 9.07 7.48 8.59
C ASN A 25 9.12 6.08 7.97
N SER A 26 8.07 5.69 7.24
CA SER A 26 8.13 4.49 6.41
C SER A 26 8.58 4.81 4.99
N ILE A 27 9.21 3.83 4.36
CA ILE A 27 9.58 3.84 2.94
C ILE A 27 8.75 2.78 2.24
N MET A 28 8.14 3.15 1.12
CA MET A 28 7.41 2.23 0.25
C MET A 28 8.40 1.26 -0.42
N VAL A 29 8.14 -0.05 -0.30
CA VAL A 29 9.06 -1.08 -0.78
C VAL A 29 8.52 -1.72 -2.05
N SER A 30 9.28 -1.61 -3.13
CA SER A 30 9.01 -2.35 -4.37
C SER A 30 9.57 -3.77 -4.29
N PRO A 31 8.88 -4.75 -4.89
CA PRO A 31 9.45 -6.06 -5.17
C PRO A 31 10.80 -5.94 -5.89
N LYS A 32 11.79 -6.70 -5.45
CA LYS A 32 13.10 -6.75 -6.11
C LYS A 32 13.00 -7.34 -7.52
N GLU A 33 12.09 -8.29 -7.70
CA GLU A 33 11.79 -8.92 -8.99
C GLU A 33 10.27 -9.10 -9.16
N PRO A 34 9.71 -8.71 -10.32
CA PRO A 34 10.37 -7.97 -11.39
C PRO A 34 10.70 -6.52 -10.98
N LYS A 35 11.82 -5.97 -11.45
CA LYS A 35 12.33 -4.64 -11.04
C LYS A 35 11.40 -3.47 -11.40
N SER A 36 10.46 -3.66 -12.32
CA SER A 36 9.49 -2.62 -12.72
C SER A 36 8.23 -2.60 -11.86
N THR A 37 8.16 -3.43 -10.81
CA THR A 37 6.95 -3.49 -9.98
C THR A 37 6.86 -2.25 -9.10
N LYS A 38 5.72 -1.57 -9.17
CA LYS A 38 5.42 -0.44 -8.30
C LYS A 38 5.35 -0.92 -6.83
N PRO A 39 5.60 -0.04 -5.84
CA PRO A 39 5.52 -0.41 -4.43
C PRO A 39 4.07 -0.59 -3.93
N TYR A 40 3.11 -0.46 -4.85
CA TYR A 40 1.70 -0.73 -4.64
C TYR A 40 1.15 -1.60 -5.78
N GLN A 41 0.10 -2.35 -5.49
CA GLN A 41 -0.62 -3.19 -6.43
C GLN A 41 -2.12 -2.91 -6.32
N PHE A 42 -2.84 -3.09 -7.42
CA PHE A 42 -4.30 -3.08 -7.44
C PHE A 42 -4.79 -4.51 -7.55
N TYR A 43 -5.76 -4.86 -6.72
CA TYR A 43 -6.38 -6.18 -6.75
C TYR A 43 -7.78 -6.11 -6.16
N ASP A 44 -8.75 -6.67 -6.87
CA ASP A 44 -10.14 -6.80 -6.41
C ASP A 44 -10.29 -8.09 -5.59
N PHE A 45 -10.22 -7.98 -4.25
CA PHE A 45 -10.27 -9.13 -3.35
C PHE A 45 -11.64 -9.79 -3.26
N ASN A 46 -12.70 -9.01 -3.43
CA ASN A 46 -14.08 -9.45 -3.19
C ASN A 46 -14.88 -9.67 -4.49
N GLN A 47 -14.26 -9.41 -5.64
CA GLN A 47 -14.83 -9.54 -6.98
C GLN A 47 -16.02 -8.61 -7.23
N ASP A 48 -16.01 -7.41 -6.62
CA ASP A 48 -17.07 -6.40 -6.78
C ASP A 48 -16.82 -5.42 -7.95
N GLY A 49 -15.69 -5.56 -8.64
CA GLY A 49 -15.27 -4.71 -9.75
C GLY A 49 -14.52 -3.45 -9.32
N GLN A 50 -14.31 -3.21 -8.02
CA GLN A 50 -13.48 -2.14 -7.49
C GLN A 50 -12.19 -2.72 -6.89
N GLU A 51 -11.06 -2.35 -7.47
CA GLU A 51 -9.77 -2.82 -6.98
C GLU A 51 -9.38 -2.12 -5.66
N GLU A 52 -8.91 -2.91 -4.69
CA GLU A 52 -8.20 -2.41 -3.53
C GLU A 52 -6.73 -2.10 -3.84
N ILE A 53 -6.16 -1.15 -3.10
CA ILE A 53 -4.73 -0.83 -3.18
C ILE A 53 -3.98 -1.58 -2.09
N ILE A 54 -3.00 -2.38 -2.48
CA ILE A 54 -2.09 -3.09 -1.56
C ILE A 54 -0.76 -2.34 -1.56
N ILE A 55 -0.30 -1.88 -0.41
CA ILE A 55 0.97 -1.15 -0.24
C ILE A 55 1.86 -1.89 0.75
N THR A 56 3.12 -2.11 0.37
CA THR A 56 4.15 -2.65 1.27
C THR A 56 5.10 -1.54 1.70
N TYR A 57 5.43 -1.49 2.98
CA TYR A 57 6.33 -0.49 3.53
C TYR A 57 7.34 -1.08 4.51
N GLU A 58 8.46 -0.38 4.68
CA GLU A 58 9.49 -0.61 5.67
C GLU A 58 9.59 0.59 6.61
N ILE A 59 9.70 0.35 7.91
CA ILE A 59 10.12 1.34 8.90
C ILE A 59 11.56 0.98 9.27
N GLU A 60 12.49 1.81 8.85
CA GLU A 60 13.91 1.60 9.12
C GLU A 60 14.18 1.66 10.63
N ALA A 61 15.03 0.74 11.10
CA ALA A 61 15.49 0.78 12.49
C ALA A 61 16.42 1.98 12.70
N LYS A 62 16.15 2.74 13.77
CA LYS A 62 16.97 3.91 14.12
C LYS A 62 18.36 3.53 14.63
N GLU A 63 18.49 2.38 15.30
CA GLU A 63 19.72 1.94 15.95
C GLU A 63 19.87 0.42 15.87
N GLN A 64 21.08 -0.05 15.56
CA GLN A 64 21.44 -1.46 15.64
C GLN A 64 21.52 -1.91 17.12
N PRO A 65 21.16 -3.15 17.45
CA PRO A 65 20.85 -4.27 16.55
C PRO A 65 19.35 -4.39 16.20
N ASN A 66 18.54 -3.33 16.36
CA ASN A 66 17.11 -3.44 16.08
C ASN A 66 16.88 -3.69 14.57
N PRO A 67 16.08 -4.70 14.18
CA PRO A 67 15.75 -4.91 12.79
C PRO A 67 14.69 -3.90 12.31
N SER A 68 14.74 -3.54 11.02
CA SER A 68 13.65 -2.81 10.36
C SER A 68 12.34 -3.58 10.47
N GLN A 69 11.22 -2.85 10.51
CA GLN A 69 9.89 -3.43 10.55
C GLN A 69 9.21 -3.33 9.20
N TYR A 70 8.63 -4.42 8.71
CA TYR A 70 7.86 -4.44 7.47
C TYR A 70 6.37 -4.54 7.75
N GLY A 71 5.57 -3.94 6.89
CA GLY A 71 4.12 -4.00 6.99
C GLY A 71 3.42 -3.85 5.66
N VAL A 72 2.13 -4.20 5.67
CA VAL A 72 1.22 -4.05 4.54
C VAL A 72 0.03 -3.20 4.96
N VAL A 73 -0.36 -2.28 4.09
CA VAL A 73 -1.62 -1.52 4.18
C VAL A 73 -2.47 -1.93 2.99
N VAL A 74 -3.75 -2.23 3.24
CA VAL A 74 -4.73 -2.44 2.18
C VAL A 74 -5.77 -1.32 2.28
N LEU A 75 -6.02 -0.63 1.18
CA LEU A 75 -6.98 0.46 1.08
C LEU A 75 -8.13 0.07 0.16
N ARG A 76 -9.34 0.31 0.63
CA ARG A 76 -10.56 0.17 -0.16
C ARG A 76 -11.21 1.54 -0.34
N LYS A 77 -11.87 1.75 -1.47
CA LYS A 77 -12.68 2.94 -1.68
C LYS A 77 -14.14 2.63 -1.32
N GLU A 78 -14.67 3.30 -0.31
CA GLU A 78 -16.07 3.22 0.09
C GLU A 78 -16.69 4.61 0.08
N ASN A 79 -17.84 4.78 -0.61
CA ASN A 79 -18.55 6.06 -0.69
C ASN A 79 -17.62 7.25 -1.05
N GLU A 80 -16.78 7.04 -2.08
CA GLU A 80 -15.77 8.00 -2.56
C GLU A 80 -14.60 8.30 -1.61
N LYS A 81 -14.55 7.65 -0.44
CA LYS A 81 -13.48 7.82 0.55
C LYS A 81 -12.58 6.59 0.59
N TRP A 82 -11.29 6.81 0.82
CA TRP A 82 -10.35 5.72 1.05
C TRP A 82 -10.37 5.32 2.52
N GLU A 83 -10.51 4.02 2.77
CA GLU A 83 -10.48 3.44 4.11
C GLU A 83 -9.43 2.34 4.18
N LYS A 84 -8.72 2.29 5.31
CA LYS A 84 -7.78 1.20 5.60
C LYS A 84 -8.57 -0.02 6.03
N LEU A 85 -8.48 -1.10 5.26
CA LEU A 85 -8.96 -2.40 5.71
C LEU A 85 -8.11 -2.78 6.93
N GLY A 86 -8.79 -3.07 8.05
CA GLY A 86 -8.15 -3.37 9.32
C GLY A 86 -7.12 -4.50 9.20
N ARG A 87 -6.23 -4.65 10.21
CA ARG A 87 -5.31 -5.79 10.25
C ARG A 87 -6.12 -7.07 10.02
N PRO A 88 -5.71 -7.98 9.12
CA PRO A 88 -6.32 -9.30 9.10
C PRO A 88 -6.27 -9.83 10.53
N LYS A 89 -7.44 -10.05 11.15
CA LYS A 89 -7.49 -10.76 12.42
C LYS A 89 -6.79 -12.09 12.16
N HIS A 90 -5.66 -12.33 12.79
CA HIS A 90 -5.16 -13.69 12.92
C HIS A 90 -6.27 -14.49 13.62
N ARG A 91 -7.13 -15.17 12.85
CA ARG A 91 -7.93 -16.27 13.37
C ARG A 91 -6.98 -17.46 13.49
N GLY A 92 -6.37 -17.59 14.65
CA GLY A 92 -5.64 -18.76 15.12
C GLY A 92 -5.24 -18.51 16.57
N SER A 93 -5.76 -19.20 17.58
CA SER A 93 -6.62 -20.38 17.64
C SER A 93 -7.42 -20.36 18.94
N PRO A 94 -8.55 -21.09 19.04
CA PRO A 94 -9.12 -21.43 20.34
C PRO A 94 -8.11 -22.29 21.12
N ARG A 95 -7.88 -21.93 22.39
CA ARG A 95 -7.50 -22.88 23.43
C ARG A 95 -8.60 -22.90 24.46
#